data_AF-A0AAW4KVI7-F1
#
_entry.id   AF-A0AAW4KVI7-F1
#
_cell.length_a   1.000
_cell.length_b   1.000
_cell.length_c   1.000
_cell.angle_alpha   90.00
_cell.angle_beta   90.00
_cell.angle_gamma   90.00
#
_symmetry.space_group_name_H-M   'P 1'
#
loop_
_entity.id
_entity.type
_entity.pdbx_description
1 polymer ?
#
loop_
_entity_poly.entity_id
_entity_poly.type
_entity_poly.pdbx_seq_one_letter_code
_entity_poly.pdbx_strand_id
1 'polypeptide(L)'
;MLNQFTQIDDKRDCMKQIQLRPEEQEAFAMAALAYRYDPSEGPAPVTPSQLLRARRSEDRSSDLWTTFNRVQENTIKGGLSGRNKQGRRTT
;
A
#
# COMPACT_ATOMS: atom_id res chain seq x y z
N MET A 1 20.57 -4.26 19.22
CA MET A 1 19.12 -4.11 19.49
C MET A 1 18.69 -2.63 19.47
N LEU A 2 19.32 -1.71 20.23
CA LEU A 2 18.90 -0.29 20.25
C LEU A 2 19.10 0.44 18.89
N ASN A 3 20.22 0.21 18.21
CA ASN A 3 20.55 0.91 16.95
C ASN A 3 19.60 0.61 15.78
N GLN A 4 18.86 -0.49 15.80
CA GLN A 4 17.89 -0.82 14.74
C GLN A 4 16.60 -0.01 14.86
N PHE A 5 16.15 0.29 16.08
CA PHE A 5 14.97 1.12 16.30
C PHE A 5 15.21 2.57 15.84
N THR A 6 16.38 3.13 16.17
CA THR A 6 16.77 4.47 15.68
C THR A 6 16.74 4.56 14.17
N GLN A 7 17.27 3.55 13.45
CA GLN A 7 17.23 3.53 11.99
C GLN A 7 15.82 3.45 11.41
N ILE A 8 14.88 2.80 12.10
CA ILE A 8 13.47 2.74 11.66
C ILE A 8 12.80 4.10 11.86
N ASP A 9 13.05 4.75 12.99
CA ASP A 9 12.53 6.09 13.27
C ASP A 9 13.07 7.11 12.27
N ASP A 10 14.37 7.08 11.98
CA ASP A 10 15.00 7.96 10.98
C ASP A 10 14.37 7.75 9.60
N LYS A 11 14.18 6.51 9.17
CA LYS A 11 13.53 6.19 7.88
C LYS A 11 12.08 6.68 7.84
N ARG A 12 11.34 6.48 8.92
CA ARG A 12 9.96 6.95 9.07
C ARG A 12 9.90 8.47 8.93
N ASP A 13 10.76 9.19 9.62
CA ASP A 13 10.75 10.65 9.62
C ASP A 13 11.20 11.22 8.27
N CYS A 14 12.20 10.63 7.62
CA CYS A 14 12.55 10.95 6.24
C CYS A 14 11.36 10.74 5.29
N MET A 15 10.65 9.62 5.37
CA MET A 15 9.51 9.34 4.50
C MET A 15 8.33 10.31 4.73
N LYS A 16 8.10 10.76 5.98
CA LYS A 16 7.06 11.76 6.27
C LYS A 16 7.31 13.12 5.62
N GLN A 17 8.56 13.45 5.33
CA GLN A 17 8.92 14.70 4.65
C GLN A 17 8.66 14.66 3.14
N ILE A 18 8.49 13.46 2.57
CA ILE A 18 8.27 13.27 1.13
C ILE A 18 6.77 13.28 0.85
N GLN A 19 6.26 14.36 0.26
CA GLN A 19 4.88 14.45 -0.20
C GLN A 19 4.71 13.76 -1.55
N LEU A 20 3.63 13.00 -1.70
CA LEU A 20 3.28 12.34 -2.95
C LEU A 20 2.02 12.96 -3.56
N ARG A 21 2.11 13.28 -4.85
CA ARG A 21 0.95 13.62 -5.67
C ARG A 21 0.03 12.40 -5.81
N PRO A 22 -1.26 12.59 -6.13
CA PRO A 22 -2.20 11.48 -6.32
C PRO A 22 -1.69 10.41 -7.29
N GLU A 23 -1.10 10.82 -8.41
CA GLU A 23 -0.51 9.92 -9.41
C GLU A 23 0.70 9.13 -8.88
N GLU A 24 1.49 9.71 -7.97
CA GLU A 24 2.63 9.04 -7.35
C GLU A 24 2.18 8.02 -6.30
N GLN A 25 1.11 8.32 -5.56
CA GLN A 25 0.48 7.35 -4.65
C GLN A 25 -0.08 6.15 -5.42
N GLU A 26 -0.73 6.41 -6.56
CA GLU A 26 -1.26 5.36 -7.43
C GLU A 26 -0.14 4.52 -8.05
N ALA A 27 0.91 5.15 -8.57
CA ALA A 27 2.08 4.47 -9.10
C ALA A 27 2.75 3.59 -8.02
N PHE A 28 2.85 4.08 -6.78
CA PHE A 28 3.37 3.30 -5.65
C PHE A 28 2.50 2.06 -5.38
N ALA A 29 1.18 2.20 -5.33
CA ALA A 29 0.27 1.08 -5.13
C ALA A 29 0.28 0.08 -6.30
N MET A 30 0.40 0.55 -7.55
CA MET A 30 0.58 -0.31 -8.71
C MET A 30 1.87 -1.12 -8.62
N ALA A 31 2.98 -0.49 -8.25
CA ALA A 31 4.26 -1.18 -8.05
C ALA A 31 4.17 -2.23 -6.94
N ALA A 32 3.47 -1.93 -5.84
CA ALA A 32 3.25 -2.89 -4.76
C ALA A 32 2.42 -4.10 -5.22
N LEU A 33 1.40 -3.91 -6.06
CA LEU A 33 0.64 -5.01 -6.65
C LEU A 33 1.48 -5.87 -7.58
N ALA A 34 2.26 -5.25 -8.47
CA ALA A 34 3.14 -5.95 -9.38
C ALA A 34 4.25 -6.72 -8.66
N TYR A 35 4.68 -6.23 -7.49
CA TYR A 35 5.63 -6.93 -6.64
C TYR A 35 5.01 -8.14 -5.93
N ARG A 36 3.74 -8.04 -5.52
CA ARG A 36 3.05 -9.12 -4.78
C ARG A 36 2.44 -10.19 -5.65
N TYR A 37 1.86 -9.81 -6.78
CA TYR A 37 1.16 -10.71 -7.69
C TYR A 37 1.96 -10.81 -8.98
N ASP A 38 2.31 -12.04 -9.37
CA ASP A 38 2.97 -12.28 -10.64
C ASP A 38 2.00 -11.97 -11.79
N PRO A 39 2.32 -11.03 -12.71
CA PRO A 39 1.50 -10.75 -13.88
C PRO A 39 1.25 -11.98 -14.77
N SER A 40 2.16 -12.97 -14.75
CA SER A 40 2.01 -14.25 -15.47
C SER A 40 0.85 -15.09 -14.92
N GLU A 41 0.54 -14.93 -13.63
CA GLU A 41 -0.59 -15.58 -12.99
C GLU A 41 -1.92 -14.85 -13.27
N GLY A 42 -1.90 -13.69 -13.92
CA GLY A 42 -3.08 -12.90 -14.22
C GLY A 42 -3.21 -11.65 -13.35
N PRO A 43 -4.30 -10.87 -13.50
CA PRO A 43 -4.43 -9.59 -12.84
C PRO A 43 -4.52 -9.74 -11.32
N ALA A 44 -3.95 -8.77 -10.60
CA ALA A 44 -4.13 -8.67 -9.16
C ALA A 44 -5.62 -8.67 -8.79
N PRO A 45 -6.02 -9.37 -7.71
CA PRO A 45 -7.43 -9.48 -7.34
C PRO A 45 -8.02 -8.17 -6.81
N VAL A 46 -7.19 -7.16 -6.53
CA VAL A 46 -7.57 -5.85 -5.98
C VAL A 46 -6.92 -4.72 -6.78
N THR A 47 -7.52 -3.53 -6.76
CA THR A 47 -7.03 -2.35 -7.49
C THR A 47 -6.06 -1.50 -6.67
N PRO A 48 -5.21 -0.67 -7.31
CA PRO A 48 -4.38 0.31 -6.60
C PRO A 48 -5.18 1.24 -5.68
N SER A 49 -6.34 1.70 -6.15
CA SER A 49 -7.25 2.54 -5.36
C SER A 49 -7.81 1.85 -4.11
N GLN A 50 -8.01 0.53 -4.16
CA GLN A 50 -8.39 -0.26 -2.98
C GLN A 50 -7.24 -0.34 -1.96
N LEU A 51 -5.99 -0.47 -2.41
CA LEU A 51 -4.81 -0.45 -1.55
C LEU A 51 -4.59 0.92 -0.87
N LEU A 52 -4.95 2.01 -1.54
CA LEU A 52 -4.81 3.37 -1.02
C LEU A 52 -5.94 3.80 -0.07
N ARG A 53 -6.96 2.95 0.15
CA ARG A 53 -8.10 3.30 0.99
C ARG A 53 -7.67 3.43 2.46
N ALA A 54 -7.75 4.63 3.01
CA ALA A 54 -7.53 4.89 4.43
C ALA A 54 -8.66 4.28 5.28
N ARG A 55 -8.30 3.59 6.37
CA ARG A 55 -9.28 3.03 7.32
C ARG A 55 -9.70 4.02 8.40
N ARG A 56 -8.81 4.96 8.74
CA ARG A 56 -9.05 6.06 9.68
C ARG A 56 -8.80 7.42 9.01
N SER A 57 -9.35 8.49 9.56
CA SER A 57 -9.14 9.86 9.05
C SER A 57 -7.70 10.32 9.16
N GLU A 58 -7.01 9.86 10.21
CA GLU A 58 -5.64 10.18 10.56
C GLU A 58 -4.65 9.61 9.54
N ASP A 59 -5.04 8.54 8.83
CA ASP A 59 -4.21 7.87 7.81
C ASP A 59 -4.37 8.48 6.41
N ARG A 60 -4.98 9.68 6.28
CA ARG A 60 -5.24 10.33 4.98
C ARG A 60 -4.11 11.21 4.46
N SER A 61 -3.03 11.35 5.22
CA SER A 61 -1.87 12.13 4.77
C SER A 61 -1.30 11.58 3.45
N SER A 62 -0.88 12.49 2.58
CA SER A 62 -0.29 12.21 1.27
C SER A 62 1.20 11.94 1.30
N ASP A 63 1.82 11.90 2.48
CA ASP A 63 3.25 11.59 2.60
C ASP A 63 3.56 10.11 2.29
N LEU A 64 4.82 9.85 1.93
CA LEU A 64 5.29 8.52 1.55
C LEU A 64 5.11 7.50 2.69
N TRP A 65 5.33 7.90 3.95
CA TRP A 65 5.17 7.00 5.09
C TRP A 65 3.71 6.57 5.26
N THR A 66 2.78 7.52 5.20
CA THR A 66 1.34 7.24 5.33
C THR A 66 0.82 6.44 4.13
N THR A 67 1.30 6.72 2.92
CA THR A 67 0.98 5.95 1.71
C THR A 67 1.49 4.50 1.80
N PHE A 68 2.74 4.31 2.21
CA PHE A 68 3.34 3.00 2.45
C PHE A 68 2.53 2.19 3.49
N ASN A 69 2.17 2.80 4.61
CA ASN A 69 1.40 2.12 5.64
C ASN A 69 0.01 1.69 5.17
N ARG A 70 -0.71 2.54 4.43
CA ARG A 70 -2.01 2.16 3.86
C ARG A 70 -1.88 0.96 2.94
N VAL A 71 -0.90 0.98 2.04
CA VAL A 71 -0.63 -0.12 1.11
C VAL A 71 -0.28 -1.40 1.87
N GLN A 72 0.63 -1.34 2.84
CA GLN A 72 1.02 -2.49 3.65
C GLN A 72 -0.15 -3.05 4.45
N GLU A 73 -0.91 -2.21 5.15
CA GLU A 73 -2.05 -2.62 5.94
C GLU A 73 -3.11 -3.30 5.08
N ASN A 74 -3.48 -2.69 3.95
CA ASN A 74 -4.50 -3.24 3.06
C ASN A 74 -4.01 -4.49 2.32
N THR A 75 -2.70 -4.67 2.15
CA THR A 75 -2.11 -5.89 1.58
C THR A 75 -2.07 -7.04 2.58
N ILE A 76 -1.75 -6.76 3.86
CA ILE A 76 -1.54 -7.79 4.89
C ILE A 76 -2.84 -8.15 5.62
N LYS A 77 -3.62 -7.16 6.05
CA LYS A 77 -4.81 -7.40 6.87
C LYS A 77 -6.01 -7.91 6.06
N GLY A 78 -5.94 -7.89 4.73
CA GLY A 78 -7.04 -8.33 3.86
C GLY A 78 -8.33 -7.51 4.07
N GLY A 79 -9.48 -8.09 3.71
CA GLY A 79 -10.79 -7.43 3.82
C GLY A 79 -11.10 -6.47 2.66
N LEU A 80 -10.25 -6.46 1.64
CA LEU A 80 -10.56 -5.83 0.37
C LEU A 80 -11.35 -6.82 -0.48
N SER A 81 -12.54 -6.42 -0.93
CA SER A 81 -13.30 -7.23 -1.87
C SER A 81 -12.55 -7.27 -3.20
N GLY A 82 -11.99 -8.43 -3.53
CA GLY A 82 -11.31 -8.69 -4.78
C GLY A 82 -12.14 -9.52 -5.76
N ARG A 83 -11.62 -9.70 -6.98
CA ARG A 83 -12.12 -10.67 -7.94
C ARG A 83 -11.00 -11.63 -8.32
N ASN A 84 -11.27 -12.93 -8.25
CA ASN A 84 -10.30 -13.95 -8.68
C ASN A 84 -10.24 -14.04 -10.21
N LYS A 85 -9.36 -14.92 -10.74
CA LYS A 85 -9.17 -15.11 -12.20
C LYS A 85 -10.47 -15.48 -12.94
N GLN A 86 -11.44 -16.08 -12.25
CA GLN A 86 -12.74 -16.46 -12.78
C GLN A 86 -13.82 -15.36 -12.60
N GLY A 87 -13.43 -14.16 -12.15
CA GLY A 87 -14.32 -13.03 -11.92
C GLY A 87 -15.19 -13.15 -10.67
N ARG A 88 -15.02 -14.21 -9.86
CA ARG A 88 -15.79 -14.44 -8.64
C ARG A 88 -15.30 -13.53 -7.52
N ARG A 89 -16.24 -12.97 -6.76
CA ARG A 89 -15.92 -12.15 -5.58
C ARG A 89 -15.15 -12.99 -4.55
N THR A 90 -14.09 -12.42 -4.03
CA THR A 90 -13.29 -12.94 -2.91
C THR A 90 -13.01 -11.80 -1.93
N THR A 91 -12.65 -12.12 -0.69
CA THR A 91 -12.38 -11.17 0.40
C THR A 91 -11.14 -11.56 1.16
#